data_AF-A0A830CUY1-F1
#
_entry.id   AF-A0A830CUY1-F1
#
_cell.length_a   1.000
_cell.length_b   1.000
_cell.length_c   1.000
_cell.angle_alpha   90.00
_cell.angle_beta   90.00
_cell.angle_gamma   90.00
#
_symmetry.space_group_name_H-M   'P 1'
#
loop_
_entity.id
_entity.type
_entity.pdbx_description
1 polymer ?
#
loop_
_entity_poly.entity_id
_entity_poly.type
_entity_poly.pdbx_seq_one_letter_code
_entity_poly.pdbx_strand_id
1 'polypeptide(L)'
;MPYPHRILTEYDTSADIATKTQAAAAEKTSRSSLVDSEKRIMGKVHGSLARAGKVRGQTPKVAKQDKKKKPRGRAHKRMQYNRRFVTAVVGFGKKRGPNSSEK
;
A
#
# COMPACT_ATOMS: atom_id res chain seq x y z
N MET A 1 36.94 -76.50 -33.54
CA MET A 1 35.61 -77.13 -33.36
C MET A 1 35.27 -77.12 -31.89
N PRO A 2 34.02 -76.93 -31.44
CA PRO A 2 32.93 -76.05 -31.89
C PRO A 2 32.49 -75.09 -30.75
N TYR A 3 31.81 -74.00 -31.10
CA TYR A 3 31.13 -73.12 -30.15
C TYR A 3 29.82 -73.77 -29.66
N PRO A 4 29.51 -73.76 -28.36
CA PRO A 4 28.13 -73.88 -27.91
C PRO A 4 27.54 -72.51 -27.55
N HIS A 5 26.32 -72.34 -28.03
CA HIS A 5 25.57 -71.11 -28.11
C HIS A 5 24.98 -70.64 -26.77
N ARG A 6 24.81 -69.31 -26.69
CA ARG A 6 23.87 -68.58 -25.83
C ARG A 6 22.59 -69.37 -25.55
N ILE A 7 22.24 -69.47 -24.28
CA ILE A 7 20.84 -69.50 -23.83
C ILE A 7 20.62 -68.21 -23.04
N LEU A 8 19.90 -67.28 -23.65
CA LEU A 8 19.37 -66.09 -22.99
C LEU A 8 18.12 -66.52 -22.22
N THR A 9 18.21 -66.58 -20.90
CA THR A 9 17.03 -66.42 -20.04
C THR A 9 17.05 -64.97 -19.58
N GLU A 10 16.22 -64.19 -20.24
CA GLU A 10 15.78 -62.88 -19.76
C GLU A 10 14.99 -63.03 -18.45
N TYR A 11 14.80 -61.89 -17.79
CA TYR A 11 13.86 -61.60 -16.70
C TYR A 11 14.43 -61.43 -15.28
N ASP A 12 14.18 -60.20 -14.81
CA ASP A 12 14.11 -59.72 -13.43
C ASP A 12 15.41 -59.35 -12.69
N THR A 13 16.05 -58.28 -13.16
CA THR A 13 16.88 -57.40 -12.32
C THR A 13 16.47 -55.93 -12.44
N SER A 14 15.18 -55.66 -12.62
CA SER A 14 14.62 -54.31 -12.70
C SER A 14 13.97 -53.82 -11.40
N ALA A 15 13.92 -54.66 -10.35
CA ALA A 15 13.22 -54.33 -9.11
C ALA A 15 14.10 -53.73 -8.01
N ASP A 16 15.44 -53.86 -8.08
CA ASP A 16 16.33 -53.45 -6.97
C ASP A 16 17.05 -52.10 -7.17
N ILE A 17 16.94 -51.48 -8.34
CA ILE A 17 17.50 -50.13 -8.58
C ILE A 17 16.47 -49.03 -8.20
N ALA A 18 15.18 -49.38 -8.12
CA ALA A 18 14.10 -48.40 -7.93
C ALA A 18 13.86 -47.97 -6.47
N THR A 19 14.36 -48.71 -5.47
CA THR A 19 14.12 -48.41 -4.05
C THR A 19 15.24 -47.61 -3.38
N LYS A 20 16.44 -47.51 -3.98
CA LYS A 20 17.57 -46.77 -3.37
C LYS A 20 17.67 -45.29 -3.78
N THR A 21 16.88 -44.85 -4.76
CA THR A 21 16.93 -43.46 -5.27
C THR A 21 15.74 -42.59 -4.83
N GLN A 22 14.76 -43.15 -4.10
CA GLN A 22 13.59 -42.38 -3.63
C GLN A 22 13.62 -41.99 -2.14
N ALA A 23 14.61 -42.43 -1.36
CA ALA A 23 14.73 -42.07 0.06
C ALA A 23 15.57 -40.79 0.33
N ALA A 24 16.29 -40.25 -0.66
CA ALA A 24 17.16 -39.09 -0.47
C ALA A 24 16.52 -37.72 -0.80
N ALA A 25 15.29 -37.70 -1.34
CA ALA A 25 14.59 -36.47 -1.73
C ALA A 25 13.52 -36.00 -0.73
N ALA A 26 13.16 -36.81 0.28
CA ALA A 26 12.09 -36.49 1.22
C ALA A 26 12.57 -35.82 2.53
N GLU A 27 13.88 -35.78 2.81
CA GLU A 27 14.40 -35.22 4.07
C GLU A 27 14.79 -33.74 3.99
N LYS A 28 14.53 -33.07 2.86
CA LYS A 28 14.78 -31.63 2.68
C LYS A 28 13.54 -30.74 2.84
N THR A 29 12.44 -31.29 3.35
CA THR A 29 11.18 -30.54 3.56
C THR A 29 10.80 -30.36 5.03
N SER A 30 11.50 -30.98 5.99
CA SER A 30 11.07 -31.00 7.40
C SER A 30 12.03 -30.33 8.40
N ARG A 31 13.15 -29.76 7.95
CA ARG A 31 14.15 -29.15 8.83
C ARG A 31 14.49 -27.68 8.52
N SER A 32 13.61 -26.98 7.80
CA SER A 32 13.71 -25.52 7.63
C SER A 32 12.55 -24.75 8.26
N SER A 33 11.56 -25.44 8.84
CA SER A 33 10.35 -24.83 9.39
C SER A 33 10.44 -24.44 10.88
N LEU A 34 11.56 -24.76 11.56
CA LEU A 34 11.74 -24.59 13.01
C LEU A 34 12.84 -23.61 13.41
N VAL A 35 13.50 -22.94 12.45
CA VAL A 35 14.54 -21.92 12.72
C VAL A 35 14.19 -20.53 12.16
N ASP A 36 13.05 -20.40 11.47
CA ASP A 36 12.53 -19.12 10.95
C ASP A 36 11.54 -18.42 11.90
N SER A 37 11.42 -18.90 13.14
CA SER A 37 10.51 -18.37 14.16
C SER A 37 11.14 -17.34 15.09
N GLU A 38 12.46 -17.29 15.26
CA GLU A 38 13.12 -16.40 16.24
C GLU A 38 13.45 -15.01 15.68
N LYS A 39 13.40 -14.81 14.36
CA LYS A 39 13.62 -13.50 13.71
C LYS A 39 12.31 -12.82 13.30
N ARG A 40 11.25 -12.92 14.13
CA ARG A 40 9.92 -12.34 13.83
C ARG A 40 9.40 -11.33 14.86
N ILE A 41 10.18 -10.95 15.87
CA ILE A 41 9.67 -10.19 17.02
C ILE A 41 9.90 -8.66 16.93
N MET A 42 10.71 -8.12 16.00
CA MET A 42 11.10 -6.70 16.07
C MET A 42 10.84 -5.84 14.81
N GLY A 43 10.10 -6.34 13.81
CA GLY A 43 9.89 -5.60 12.54
C GLY A 43 8.45 -5.44 12.06
N LYS A 44 7.47 -6.11 12.67
CA LYS A 44 6.05 -6.03 12.27
C LYS A 44 5.26 -5.25 13.31
N VAL A 45 5.14 -3.95 13.08
CA VAL A 45 4.25 -3.09 13.83
C VAL A 45 2.80 -3.50 13.54
N HIS A 46 2.02 -3.80 14.58
CA HIS A 46 0.58 -4.06 14.45
C HIS A 46 -0.15 -2.76 14.18
N GLY A 47 -0.39 -2.51 12.90
CA GLY A 47 -1.15 -1.40 12.37
C GLY A 47 -1.22 -1.55 10.85
N SER A 48 -2.37 -1.96 10.33
CA SER A 48 -2.53 -2.16 8.89
C SER A 48 -2.60 -0.80 8.17
N LEU A 49 -1.86 -0.65 7.07
CA LEU A 49 -2.02 0.47 6.12
C LEU A 49 -3.37 0.48 5.38
N ALA A 50 -4.26 -0.48 5.66
CA ALA A 50 -5.56 -0.66 5.01
C ALA A 50 -6.49 0.57 5.06
N ARG A 51 -6.25 1.52 5.97
CA ARG A 51 -7.04 2.77 6.10
C ARG A 51 -6.39 3.98 5.43
N ALA A 52 -5.20 3.84 4.85
CA ALA A 52 -4.51 4.94 4.21
C ALA A 52 -5.35 5.48 3.04
N GLY A 53 -5.61 6.79 3.04
CA GLY A 53 -6.35 7.44 1.95
C GLY A 53 -7.87 7.19 1.91
N LYS A 54 -8.45 6.37 2.81
CA LYS A 54 -9.90 6.04 2.82
C LYS A 54 -10.79 7.29 2.71
N VAL A 55 -10.52 8.31 3.53
CA VAL A 55 -11.31 9.55 3.56
C VAL A 55 -11.13 10.39 2.29
N ARG A 56 -9.91 10.42 1.72
CA ARG A 56 -9.62 11.18 0.50
C ARG A 56 -10.25 10.54 -0.75
N GLY A 57 -10.42 9.22 -0.77
CA GLY A 57 -11.12 8.50 -1.84
C GLY A 57 -12.64 8.52 -1.71
N GLN A 58 -13.16 8.54 -0.48
CA GLN A 58 -14.61 8.58 -0.23
C GLN A 58 -15.22 9.98 -0.46
N THR A 59 -14.44 11.05 -0.26
CA THR A 59 -14.94 12.42 -0.44
C THR A 59 -15.08 12.76 -1.93
N PRO A 60 -16.24 13.30 -2.37
CA PRO A 60 -16.43 13.64 -3.78
C PRO A 60 -15.41 14.70 -4.20
N LYS A 61 -14.80 14.51 -5.38
CA LYS A 61 -13.80 15.43 -5.91
C LYS A 61 -14.46 16.66 -6.53
N VAL A 62 -14.72 17.68 -5.71
CA VAL A 62 -15.27 18.96 -6.19
C VAL A 62 -14.21 19.73 -6.99
N ALA A 63 -14.53 20.06 -8.25
CA ALA A 63 -13.70 20.90 -9.08
C ALA A 63 -13.62 22.34 -8.52
N LYS A 64 -12.49 23.01 -8.71
CA LYS A 64 -12.37 24.42 -8.33
C LYS A 64 -13.24 25.26 -9.26
N GLN A 65 -14.17 26.03 -8.70
CA GLN A 65 -14.89 27.05 -9.45
C GLN A 65 -13.90 28.12 -9.93
N ASP A 66 -14.11 28.63 -11.14
CA ASP A 66 -13.35 29.77 -11.63
C ASP A 66 -13.72 31.02 -10.81
N LYS A 67 -12.70 31.70 -10.29
CA LYS A 67 -12.83 32.89 -9.45
C LYS A 67 -11.89 33.95 -10.01
N LYS A 68 -12.42 35.17 -10.17
CA LYS A 68 -11.65 36.32 -10.63
C LYS A 68 -10.36 36.47 -9.79
N LYS A 69 -9.23 36.66 -10.47
CA LYS A 69 -7.94 36.87 -9.82
C LYS A 69 -8.02 38.09 -8.90
N LYS A 70 -7.64 37.91 -7.64
CA LYS A 70 -7.50 39.04 -6.71
C LYS A 70 -6.27 39.85 -7.16
N PRO A 71 -6.36 41.19 -7.28
CA PRO A 71 -5.18 42.00 -7.55
C PRO A 71 -4.18 41.83 -6.41
N ARG A 72 -2.89 41.96 -6.73
CA ARG A 72 -1.78 41.77 -5.80
C ARG A 72 -1.16 43.12 -5.39
N GLY A 73 -0.32 43.10 -4.35
CA GLY A 73 0.45 44.26 -3.90
C GLY A 73 -0.40 45.42 -3.37
N ARG A 74 -0.03 46.64 -3.77
CA ARG A 74 -0.63 47.90 -3.29
C ARG A 74 -2.13 47.98 -3.56
N ALA A 75 -2.58 47.52 -4.72
CA ALA A 75 -4.00 47.49 -5.07
C ALA A 75 -4.81 46.60 -4.10
N HIS A 76 -4.26 45.45 -3.70
CA HIS A 76 -4.91 44.58 -2.71
C HIS A 76 -5.00 45.25 -1.34
N LYS A 77 -3.92 45.89 -0.90
CA LYS A 77 -3.86 46.58 0.40
C LYS A 77 -4.84 47.75 0.47
N ARG A 78 -4.99 48.53 -0.61
CA ARG A 78 -6.00 49.60 -0.69
C ARG A 78 -7.42 49.06 -0.54
N MET A 79 -7.76 47.98 -1.24
CA MET A 79 -9.08 47.35 -1.08
C MET A 79 -9.32 46.81 0.34
N GLN A 80 -8.30 46.24 0.99
CA GLN A 80 -8.42 45.77 2.37
C GLN A 80 -8.64 46.93 3.35
N TYR A 81 -7.90 48.04 3.19
CA TYR A 81 -8.07 49.24 4.01
C TYR A 81 -9.47 49.82 3.87
N ASN A 82 -9.93 50.03 2.64
CA ASN A 82 -11.27 50.56 2.39
C ASN A 82 -12.34 49.66 3.02
N ARG A 83 -12.26 48.34 2.85
CA ARG A 83 -13.22 47.40 3.46
C ARG A 83 -13.21 47.37 4.99
N ARG A 84 -12.07 47.65 5.63
CA ARG A 84 -11.92 47.56 7.10
C ARG A 84 -12.21 48.86 7.82
N PHE A 85 -11.89 50.00 7.21
CA PHE A 85 -11.86 51.29 7.92
C PHE A 85 -12.74 52.35 7.29
N VAL A 86 -12.83 52.40 5.95
CA VAL A 86 -13.55 53.49 5.25
C VAL A 86 -15.02 53.12 5.00
N THR A 87 -15.26 51.92 4.48
CA THR A 87 -16.60 51.44 4.11
C THR A 87 -17.32 50.76 5.29
N ALA A 88 -16.56 50.22 6.25
CA ALA A 88 -17.15 49.58 7.43
C ALA A 88 -17.64 50.65 8.43
N VAL A 89 -18.84 51.17 8.21
CA VAL A 89 -19.57 51.94 9.22
C VAL A 89 -20.02 50.95 10.29
N VAL A 90 -19.60 51.18 11.54
CA VAL A 90 -20.05 50.39 12.69
C VAL A 90 -21.50 50.79 12.95
N GLY A 91 -22.45 50.11 12.33
CA GLY A 91 -23.86 50.24 12.68
C GLY A 91 -24.08 49.90 14.16
N PHE A 92 -25.22 50.34 14.71
CA PHE A 92 -25.58 50.01 16.09
C PHE A 92 -25.70 48.49 16.26
N GLY A 93 -24.97 47.93 17.23
CA GLY A 93 -24.94 46.49 17.52
C GLY A 93 -23.53 45.89 17.53
N LYS A 94 -23.44 44.57 17.65
CA LYS A 94 -22.17 43.83 17.67
C LYS A 94 -21.56 43.78 16.27
N LYS A 95 -20.26 44.11 16.14
CA LYS A 95 -19.54 44.05 14.85
C LYS A 95 -19.56 42.63 14.28
N ARG A 96 -20.13 42.45 13.09
CA ARG A 96 -20.11 41.18 12.36
C ARG A 96 -18.72 40.91 11.78
N GLY A 97 -18.30 39.66 11.84
CA GLY A 97 -17.01 39.21 11.32
C GLY A 97 -16.99 39.13 9.78
N PRO A 98 -15.83 39.27 9.14
CA PRO A 98 -15.69 39.29 7.68
C PRO A 98 -16.05 37.98 6.97
N ASN A 99 -16.20 36.88 7.71
CA ASN A 99 -16.61 35.57 7.23
C ASN A 99 -17.74 35.00 8.11
N SER A 100 -18.66 35.86 8.54
CA SER A 100 -19.84 35.45 9.28
C SER A 100 -20.88 34.92 8.30
N SER A 101 -21.16 33.62 8.34
CA SER A 101 -22.28 33.02 7.61
C SER A 101 -23.51 33.01 8.50
N GLU A 102 -24.18 34.15 8.60
CA GLU A 102 -25.56 34.19 9.07
C GLU A 102 -26.48 34.17 7.84
N LYS A 103 -27.59 33.45 7.95
CA LYS A 103 -28.58 33.31 6.89
C LYS A 103 -29.53 34.51 6.90
#